data_AF-A0A6M0IVT0-F1
#
_entry.id   AF-A0A6M0IVT0-F1
#
_cell.length_a   1.000
_cell.length_b   1.000
_cell.length_c   1.000
_cell.angle_alpha   90.00
_cell.angle_beta   90.00
_cell.angle_gamma   90.00
#
_symmetry.space_group_name_H-M   'P 1'
#
loop_
_entity.id
_entity.type
_entity.pdbx_description
1 polymer ?
#
loop_
_entity_poly.entity_id
_entity_poly.type
_entity_poly.pdbx_seq_one_letter_code
_entity_poly.pdbx_strand_id
1 'polypeptide(L)'
;MKLFSQLILSSSLIFAVCLTQQCLSRSATAEDMLPEQVTSVNQLTDVQPTDWAFQALQALVDRYDCIVGYPDQKFQGNRSITRYEFAVGLNACLARLNQLLESTTADVIKREDLQTLQRLQKAIRFS
;
A
#
# COMPACT_ATOMS: atom_id res chain seq x y z
N MET A 1 -56.58 -22.53 -2.95
CA MET A 1 -55.48 -23.04 -3.80
C MET A 1 -54.82 -21.94 -4.65
N LYS A 2 -54.27 -20.86 -4.04
CA LYS A 2 -53.45 -19.85 -4.75
C LYS A 2 -52.12 -19.51 -4.04
N LEU A 3 -51.85 -20.13 -2.88
CA LEU A 3 -50.70 -19.79 -2.03
C LEU A 3 -49.49 -20.74 -2.18
N PHE A 4 -49.65 -21.89 -2.85
CA PHE A 4 -48.53 -22.83 -3.09
C PHE A 4 -47.78 -22.60 -4.41
N SER A 5 -48.33 -21.79 -5.33
CA SER A 5 -47.70 -21.52 -6.64
C SER A 5 -46.67 -20.38 -6.58
N GLN A 6 -46.75 -19.49 -5.59
CA GLN A 6 -45.86 -18.33 -5.47
C GLN A 6 -44.53 -18.64 -4.78
N LEU A 7 -44.42 -19.76 -4.07
CA LEU A 7 -43.18 -20.13 -3.34
C LEU A 7 -42.11 -20.77 -4.24
N ILE A 8 -42.48 -21.23 -5.44
CA ILE A 8 -41.56 -21.95 -6.34
C ILE A 8 -40.88 -20.99 -7.33
N LEU A 9 -41.41 -19.79 -7.56
CA LEU A 9 -40.82 -18.81 -8.48
C LEU A 9 -39.67 -17.99 -7.88
N SER A 10 -39.53 -17.91 -6.56
CA SER A 10 -38.43 -17.15 -5.94
C SER A 10 -37.13 -17.94 -5.80
N SER A 11 -37.19 -19.27 -5.81
CA SER A 11 -36.01 -20.13 -5.62
C SER A 11 -35.12 -20.20 -6.88
N SER A 12 -35.70 -20.07 -8.07
CA SER A 12 -34.94 -20.11 -9.33
C SER A 12 -34.06 -18.88 -9.59
N LEU A 13 -34.31 -17.77 -8.88
CA LEU A 13 -33.48 -16.55 -8.98
C LEU A 13 -32.22 -16.62 -8.10
N ILE A 14 -32.21 -17.45 -7.06
CA ILE A 14 -31.05 -17.56 -6.16
C ILE A 14 -29.94 -18.43 -6.79
N PHE A 15 -30.29 -19.42 -7.63
CA PHE A 15 -29.32 -20.27 -8.31
C PHE A 15 -28.65 -19.60 -9.55
N ALA A 16 -29.35 -18.68 -10.22
CA ALA A 16 -28.80 -17.98 -11.39
C ALA A 16 -27.74 -16.93 -11.04
N VAL A 17 -27.80 -16.35 -9.83
CA VAL A 17 -26.80 -15.38 -9.36
C VAL A 17 -25.47 -16.05 -8.99
N CYS A 18 -25.46 -17.36 -8.71
CA CYS A 18 -24.24 -18.08 -8.33
C CYS A 18 -23.31 -18.38 -9.52
N LEU A 19 -23.82 -18.45 -10.76
CA LEU A 19 -22.99 -18.65 -11.96
C LEU A 19 -22.33 -17.37 -12.48
N THR A 20 -22.77 -16.19 -12.03
CA THR A 20 -22.14 -14.90 -12.37
C THR A 20 -21.16 -14.41 -11.30
N GLN A 21 -21.09 -15.06 -10.13
CA GLN A 21 -20.24 -14.62 -9.01
C GLN A 21 -18.90 -15.34 -8.90
N GLN A 22 -18.44 -16.04 -9.94
CA GLN A 22 -17.02 -16.42 -10.09
C GLN A 22 -16.22 -15.31 -10.80
N CYS A 23 -16.47 -14.05 -10.48
CA CYS A 23 -15.56 -12.94 -10.78
C CYS A 23 -15.23 -12.11 -9.53
N LEU A 24 -15.62 -12.58 -8.34
CA LEU A 24 -15.18 -11.98 -7.09
C LEU A 24 -13.70 -12.35 -6.86
N SER A 25 -12.84 -11.44 -7.31
CA SER A 25 -11.49 -11.20 -6.79
C SER A 25 -10.52 -12.38 -6.85
N ARG A 26 -9.96 -12.64 -8.04
CA ARG A 26 -8.51 -12.79 -8.12
C ARG A 26 -7.94 -11.37 -8.19
N SER A 27 -7.94 -10.64 -7.07
CA SER A 27 -6.84 -9.69 -6.87
C SER A 27 -5.62 -10.59 -6.83
N ALA A 28 -4.90 -10.67 -7.94
CA ALA A 28 -3.51 -11.04 -7.87
C ALA A 28 -2.92 -10.05 -6.88
N THR A 29 -2.70 -10.48 -5.65
CA THR A 29 -1.94 -9.72 -4.67
C THR A 29 -0.61 -9.49 -5.36
N ALA A 30 -0.41 -8.27 -5.84
CA ALA A 30 0.88 -7.74 -6.28
C ALA A 30 1.85 -7.61 -5.09
N GLU A 31 1.72 -8.50 -4.11
CA GLU A 31 2.56 -8.66 -2.93
C GLU A 31 3.63 -9.74 -3.18
N ASP A 32 3.43 -10.64 -4.15
CA ASP A 32 4.36 -11.75 -4.44
C ASP A 32 5.47 -11.38 -5.43
N MET A 33 5.49 -10.15 -5.93
CA MET A 33 6.57 -9.60 -6.77
C MET A 33 7.13 -8.30 -6.18
N LEU A 34 7.02 -8.08 -4.86
CA LEU A 34 7.70 -6.95 -4.24
C LEU A 34 9.21 -7.22 -4.36
N PRO A 35 9.92 -6.50 -5.25
CA PRO A 35 11.32 -6.76 -5.45
C PRO A 35 12.05 -6.36 -4.16
N GLU A 36 13.09 -7.10 -3.83
CA GLU A 36 13.82 -6.99 -2.58
C GLU A 36 14.21 -5.53 -2.32
N GLN A 37 13.73 -4.99 -1.20
CA GLN A 37 13.87 -3.57 -0.89
C GLN A 37 15.34 -3.30 -0.54
N VAL A 38 15.96 -2.38 -1.29
CA VAL A 38 17.32 -1.95 -1.02
C VAL A 38 17.27 -0.90 0.07
N THR A 39 17.85 -1.22 1.22
CA THR A 39 17.81 -0.40 2.44
C THR A 39 18.90 0.66 2.48
N SER A 40 19.81 0.70 1.49
CA SER A 40 20.84 1.72 1.37
C SER A 40 21.37 1.86 -0.06
N VAL A 41 21.57 3.08 -0.55
CA VAL A 41 22.19 3.35 -1.87
C VAL A 41 23.59 2.75 -1.99
N ASN A 42 24.30 2.59 -0.87
CA ASN A 42 25.62 1.97 -0.83
C ASN A 42 25.61 0.47 -1.16
N GLN A 43 24.44 -0.18 -1.18
CA GLN A 43 24.28 -1.57 -1.61
C GLN A 43 24.19 -1.69 -3.14
N LEU A 44 23.99 -0.58 -3.85
CA LEU A 44 23.91 -0.57 -5.31
C LEU A 44 25.31 -0.62 -5.91
N THR A 45 25.57 -1.63 -6.73
CA THR A 45 26.89 -1.88 -7.30
C THR A 45 27.25 -0.98 -8.49
N ASP A 46 26.26 -0.32 -9.09
CA ASP A 46 26.40 0.53 -10.27
C ASP A 46 26.28 2.03 -9.99
N VAL A 47 26.20 2.43 -8.71
CA VAL A 47 26.13 3.83 -8.28
C VAL A 47 27.32 4.14 -7.39
N GLN A 48 28.15 5.09 -7.80
CA GLN A 48 29.30 5.54 -7.03
C GLN A 48 28.99 6.83 -6.26
N PRO A 49 29.63 7.08 -5.10
CA PRO A 49 29.47 8.33 -4.36
C PRO A 49 29.82 9.60 -5.15
N THR A 50 30.62 9.47 -6.21
CA THR A 50 31.00 10.57 -7.12
C THR A 50 29.96 10.85 -8.19
N ASP A 51 28.96 9.98 -8.37
CA ASP A 51 27.97 10.14 -9.42
C ASP A 51 26.96 11.23 -9.05
N TRP A 52 26.55 12.01 -10.04
CA TRP A 52 25.56 13.08 -9.87
C TRP A 52 24.23 12.57 -9.28
N ALA A 53 23.86 11.31 -9.57
CA ALA A 53 22.61 10.70 -9.13
C ALA A 53 22.66 10.22 -7.66
N PHE A 54 23.86 10.06 -7.08
CA PHE A 54 24.03 9.49 -5.74
C PHE A 54 23.26 10.29 -4.68
N GLN A 55 23.36 11.62 -4.70
CA GLN A 55 22.68 12.48 -3.73
C GLN A 55 21.15 12.38 -3.82
N ALA A 56 20.61 12.28 -5.04
CA ALA A 56 19.18 12.15 -5.25
C ALA A 56 18.65 10.79 -4.75
N LEU A 57 19.39 9.72 -5.02
CA LEU A 57 19.05 8.37 -4.55
C LEU A 57 19.15 8.30 -3.02
N GLN A 58 20.20 8.90 -2.43
CA GLN A 58 20.41 8.88 -0.99
C GLN A 58 19.25 9.56 -0.25
N ALA A 59 18.81 10.72 -0.74
CA ALA A 59 17.67 11.42 -0.17
C ALA A 59 16.36 10.61 -0.24
N LEU A 60 16.16 9.82 -1.31
CA LEU A 60 14.98 8.97 -1.46
C LEU A 60 15.00 7.78 -0.49
N VAL A 61 16.15 7.13 -0.34
CA VAL A 61 16.30 5.99 0.58
C VAL A 61 16.18 6.45 2.04
N ASP A 62 16.88 7.50 2.43
CA ASP A 62 16.90 7.95 3.82
C ASP A 62 15.54 8.42 4.33
N ARG A 63 14.74 9.03 3.46
CA ARG A 63 13.47 9.67 3.86
C ARG A 63 12.25 8.81 3.63
N TYR A 64 12.24 8.03 2.55
CA TYR A 64 11.05 7.31 2.12
C TYR A 64 11.29 5.81 2.01
N ASP A 65 12.54 5.36 2.02
CA ASP A 65 12.91 3.94 2.02
C ASP A 65 12.22 3.16 0.89
N CYS A 66 12.10 3.83 -0.27
CA CYS A 66 11.16 3.46 -1.32
C CYS A 66 11.84 3.07 -2.65
N ILE A 67 13.17 3.05 -2.65
CA ILE A 67 13.94 2.58 -3.80
C ILE A 67 13.99 1.07 -3.77
N VAL A 68 13.49 0.50 -4.85
CA VAL A 68 13.54 -0.92 -5.10
C VAL A 68 14.69 -1.18 -6.05
N GLY A 69 15.73 -1.86 -5.55
CA GLY A 69 16.80 -2.33 -6.41
C GLY A 69 16.33 -3.53 -7.24
N TYR A 70 17.02 -3.77 -8.34
CA TYR A 70 16.90 -5.05 -9.03
C TYR A 70 17.55 -6.16 -8.17
N PRO A 71 17.16 -7.44 -8.36
CA PRO A 71 17.74 -8.56 -7.60
C PRO A 71 19.26 -8.72 -7.78
N ASP A 72 19.83 -8.10 -8.82
CA ASP A 72 21.28 -8.02 -9.04
C ASP A 72 21.96 -6.87 -8.30
N GLN A 73 21.27 -6.21 -7.37
CA GLN A 73 21.76 -5.08 -6.57
C GLN A 73 22.27 -3.93 -7.44
N LYS A 74 21.55 -3.67 -8.54
CA LYS A 74 21.80 -2.53 -9.42
C LYS A 74 20.59 -1.62 -9.47
N PHE A 75 20.85 -0.35 -9.74
CA PHE A 75 19.82 0.65 -10.06
C PHE A 75 19.48 0.65 -11.55
N GLN A 76 20.47 0.33 -12.38
CA GLN A 76 20.40 0.30 -13.83
C GLN A 76 20.01 1.66 -14.45
N GLY A 77 20.60 2.74 -13.94
CA GLY A 77 20.27 4.11 -14.34
C GLY A 77 20.67 4.49 -15.78
N ASN A 78 21.54 3.70 -16.43
CA ASN A 78 22.03 3.98 -17.80
C ASN A 78 21.17 3.34 -18.90
N ARG A 79 20.07 2.68 -18.57
CA ARG A 79 19.10 2.14 -19.53
C ARG A 79 17.75 2.83 -19.40
N SER A 80 16.96 2.77 -20.46
CA SER A 80 15.55 3.14 -20.38
C SER A 80 14.78 2.15 -19.50
N ILE A 81 13.84 2.70 -18.73
CA ILE A 81 12.87 1.91 -17.97
C ILE A 81 11.63 1.66 -18.82
N THR A 82 11.00 0.50 -18.65
CA THR A 82 9.69 0.24 -19.25
C THR A 82 8.59 0.88 -18.41
N ARG A 83 7.42 1.11 -19.03
CA ARG A 83 6.24 1.61 -18.31
C ARG A 83 5.78 0.66 -17.19
N TYR A 84 6.01 -0.65 -17.36
CA TYR A 84 5.68 -1.66 -16.36
C TYR A 84 6.62 -1.61 -15.16
N GLU A 85 7.93 -1.49 -15.40
CA GLU A 85 8.92 -1.34 -14.31
C GLU A 85 8.67 -0.08 -13.50
N PHE A 86 8.34 1.03 -14.17
CA PHE A 86 7.95 2.26 -13.47
C PHE A 86 6.72 2.06 -12.59
N ALA A 87 5.68 1.38 -13.09
CA ALA A 87 4.45 1.14 -12.34
C ALA A 87 4.71 0.28 -11.09
N VAL A 88 5.54 -0.77 -11.21
CA VAL A 88 5.93 -1.61 -10.08
C VAL A 88 6.72 -0.80 -9.04
N GLY A 89 7.73 -0.04 -9.48
CA GLY A 89 8.53 0.80 -8.58
C GLY A 89 7.70 1.87 -7.87
N LEU A 90 6.79 2.54 -8.58
CA LEU A 90 5.89 3.54 -8.00
C LEU A 90 4.92 2.90 -7.00
N ASN A 91 4.34 1.75 -7.33
CA ASN A 91 3.42 1.04 -6.44
C ASN A 91 4.12 0.63 -5.13
N ALA A 92 5.34 0.11 -5.22
CA ALA A 92 6.15 -0.22 -4.05
C ALA A 92 6.44 1.02 -3.19
N CYS A 93 6.79 2.15 -3.82
CA CYS A 93 7.05 3.38 -3.08
C CYS A 93 5.80 3.92 -2.37
N LEU A 94 4.63 3.86 -3.02
CA LEU A 94 3.35 4.24 -2.42
C LEU A 94 2.97 3.32 -1.25
N ALA A 95 3.22 2.02 -1.35
CA ALA A 95 2.98 1.08 -0.26
C ALA A 95 3.82 1.45 0.98
N ARG A 96 5.09 1.80 0.78
CA ARG A 96 5.98 2.26 1.86
C ARG A 96 5.50 3.56 2.51
N LEU A 97 5.07 4.52 1.70
CA LEU A 97 4.50 5.78 2.20
C LEU A 97 3.25 5.54 3.06
N ASN A 98 2.35 4.65 2.64
CA ASN A 98 1.16 4.33 3.42
C ASN A 98 1.52 3.74 4.79
N GLN A 99 2.51 2.83 4.86
CA GLN A 99 3.02 2.29 6.12
C GLN A 99 3.63 3.39 7.02
N LEU A 100 4.39 4.33 6.44
CA LEU A 100 4.95 5.45 7.19
C LEU A 100 3.84 6.36 7.74
N LEU A 101 2.77 6.59 6.99
CA LEU A 101 1.61 7.37 7.46
C LEU A 101 0.85 6.64 8.58
N GLU A 102 0.64 5.33 8.47
CA GLU A 102 -0.01 4.53 9.51
C GLU A 102 0.79 4.54 10.82
N SER A 103 2.12 4.36 10.73
CA SER A 103 3.01 4.41 11.89
C SER A 103 3.07 5.81 12.53
N THR A 104 3.13 6.87 11.73
CA THR A 104 3.13 8.25 12.23
C THR A 104 1.79 8.59 12.90
N THR A 105 0.66 8.18 12.32
CA THR A 105 -0.67 8.48 12.88
C THR A 105 -0.90 7.75 14.20
N ALA A 106 -0.39 6.51 14.33
CA ALA A 106 -0.47 5.75 15.57
C ALA A 106 0.29 6.44 16.73
N ASP A 107 1.39 7.12 16.44
CA ASP A 107 2.21 7.82 17.44
C ASP A 107 1.64 9.22 17.79
N VAL A 108 0.88 9.82 16.86
CA VAL A 108 0.23 11.13 17.03
C VAL A 108 -1.01 11.07 17.92
N ILE A 109 -1.72 9.94 18.01
CA ILE A 109 -2.86 9.81 18.93
C ILE A 109 -2.42 9.13 20.23
N LYS A 110 -1.86 9.94 21.13
CA LYS A 110 -1.46 9.44 22.45
C LYS A 110 -2.67 9.33 23.38
N ARG A 111 -2.66 8.33 24.27
CA ARG A 111 -3.74 8.12 25.25
C ARG A 111 -3.92 9.31 26.21
N GLU A 112 -2.84 10.04 26.48
CA GLU A 112 -2.86 11.27 27.27
C GLU A 112 -3.66 12.40 26.61
N ASP A 113 -3.56 12.55 25.29
CA ASP A 113 -4.33 13.55 24.54
C ASP A 113 -5.82 13.20 24.57
N LEU A 114 -6.17 11.92 24.45
CA LEU A 114 -7.57 11.48 24.58
C LEU A 114 -8.16 11.78 25.96
N GLN A 115 -7.39 11.58 27.02
CA GLN A 115 -7.83 11.94 28.38
C GLN A 115 -8.01 13.46 28.54
N THR A 116 -7.13 14.25 27.93
CA THR A 116 -7.21 15.70 27.94
C THR A 116 -8.44 16.19 27.19
N LEU A 117 -8.70 15.65 26.00
CA LEU A 117 -9.91 15.94 25.22
C LEU A 117 -11.19 15.54 25.98
N GLN A 118 -11.19 14.39 26.66
CA GLN A 118 -12.33 13.98 27.50
C GLN A 118 -12.56 14.95 28.68
N ARG A 119 -11.50 15.43 29.33
CA ARG A 119 -11.61 16.44 30.39
C ARG A 119 -12.16 17.75 29.86
N LEU A 120 -11.64 18.24 28.73
CA LEU A 120 -12.10 19.48 28.09
C LEU A 120 -13.57 19.37 27.64
N GLN A 121 -13.97 18.24 27.04
CA GLN A 121 -15.36 17.99 26.66
C GLN A 121 -16.28 18.00 27.88
N LYS A 122 -15.84 17.39 29.00
CA LYS A 122 -16.60 17.39 30.25
C LYS A 122 -16.74 18.81 30.80
N ALA A 123 -15.65 19.58 30.85
CA ALA A 123 -15.67 20.96 31.34
C ALA A 123 -16.61 21.87 30.53
N ILE A 124 -16.56 21.80 29.19
CA ILE A 124 -17.42 22.61 28.32
C ILE A 124 -18.90 22.21 28.45
N ARG A 125 -19.19 20.92 28.63
CA ARG A 125 -20.57 20.41 28.76
C ARG A 125 -21.27 20.83 30.06
N PHE A 126 -20.52 21.13 31.12
CA PHE A 126 -21.06 21.52 32.43
C PHE A 126 -20.92 23.02 32.73
N SER A 127 -20.51 23.81 31.74
CA SER A 127 -20.61 25.27 31.71
C SER A 127 -21.92 25.70 31.06
#